data_AF-A0A441V5P9-F1
#
_entry.id   AF-A0A441V5P9-F1
#
_cell.length_a   1.000
_cell.length_b   1.000
_cell.length_c   1.000
_cell.angle_alpha   90.00
_cell.angle_beta   90.00
_cell.angle_gamma   90.00
#
_symmetry.space_group_name_H-M   'P 1'
#
loop_
_entity.id
_entity.type
_entity.pdbx_description
1 polymer ?
#
loop_
_entity_poly.entity_id
_entity_poly.type
_entity_poly.pdbx_seq_one_letter_code
_entity_poly.pdbx_strand_id
1 'polypeptide(L)'
;MREVLRHILPVSRRAKGLLFDSHTAGNPPPMDLEKINCPVLAISAEDDLYGTAASARHVAASVQDGRLHLYRRGGHLLVGHDEHVWRTISSFISEALADKDAEGGGSS
;
A
#
# COMPACT_ATOMS: atom_id res chain seq x y z
N MET A 1 3.67 29.06 -8.45
CA MET A 1 2.34 28.83 -9.09
C MET A 1 2.42 28.43 -10.57
N ARG A 2 3.12 29.16 -11.47
CA ARG A 2 3.21 28.78 -12.91
C ARG A 2 3.88 27.41 -13.18
N GLU A 3 4.88 27.06 -12.37
CA GLU A 3 5.57 25.76 -12.39
C GLU A 3 4.61 24.58 -12.20
N VAL A 4 3.75 24.64 -11.18
CA VAL A 4 2.80 23.58 -10.85
C VAL A 4 1.78 23.36 -11.99
N LEU A 5 1.30 24.45 -12.60
CA LEU A 5 0.36 24.37 -13.72
C LEU A 5 0.98 23.68 -14.96
N ARG A 6 2.29 23.83 -15.20
CA ARG A 6 2.98 23.10 -16.29
C ARG A 6 3.02 21.59 -16.08
N HIS A 7 3.08 21.14 -14.82
CA HIS A 7 3.11 19.71 -14.49
C HIS A 7 1.71 19.08 -14.52
N ILE A 8 0.67 19.87 -14.22
CA ILE A 8 -0.72 19.42 -14.20
C ILE A 8 -1.35 19.45 -15.60
N LEU A 9 -1.02 20.46 -16.43
CA LEU A 9 -1.60 20.63 -17.76
C LEU A 9 -0.78 19.95 -18.88
N PRO A 10 -1.45 19.52 -19.98
CA PRO A 10 -2.90 19.51 -20.15
C PRO A 10 -3.54 18.32 -19.39
N VAL A 11 -4.55 18.62 -18.58
CA VAL A 11 -5.31 17.62 -17.79
C VAL A 11 -6.00 16.60 -18.69
N SER A 12 -6.30 16.96 -19.95
CA SER A 12 -6.91 16.06 -20.94
C SER A 12 -6.16 14.75 -21.12
N ARG A 13 -4.83 14.73 -20.97
CA ARG A 13 -4.01 13.50 -21.04
C ARG A 13 -4.32 12.50 -19.92
N ARG A 14 -4.87 12.97 -18.80
CA ARG A 14 -5.21 12.17 -17.62
C ARG A 14 -6.73 12.05 -17.41
N ALA A 15 -7.55 12.56 -18.32
CA ALA A 15 -9.00 12.64 -18.15
C ALA A 15 -9.65 11.27 -17.86
N LYS A 16 -9.22 10.21 -18.57
CA LYS A 16 -9.72 8.85 -18.31
C LYS A 16 -9.33 8.33 -16.92
N GLY A 17 -8.09 8.59 -16.49
CA GLY A 17 -7.61 8.23 -15.16
C GLY A 17 -8.38 8.96 -14.07
N LEU A 18 -8.54 10.28 -14.20
CA LEU A 18 -9.29 11.10 -13.25
C LEU A 18 -10.75 10.68 -13.13
N LEU A 19 -11.39 10.29 -14.24
CA LEU A 19 -12.75 9.74 -14.20
C LEU A 19 -12.79 8.42 -13.45
N PHE A 20 -11.85 7.51 -13.75
CA PHE A 20 -11.74 6.24 -13.03
C PHE A 20 -11.51 6.45 -11.53
N ASP A 21 -10.59 7.33 -11.15
CA ASP A 21 -10.31 7.68 -9.74
C ASP A 21 -11.58 8.23 -9.07
N SER A 22 -12.31 9.11 -9.76
CA SER A 22 -13.57 9.67 -9.25
C SER A 22 -14.65 8.60 -9.04
N HIS A 23 -14.73 7.61 -9.93
CA HIS A 23 -15.70 6.53 -9.82
C HIS A 23 -15.35 5.51 -8.72
N THR A 24 -14.07 5.35 -8.39
CA THR A 24 -13.59 4.27 -7.52
C THR A 24 -13.20 4.74 -6.11
N ALA A 25 -12.92 6.03 -5.91
CA ALA A 25 -12.39 6.57 -4.65
C ALA A 25 -13.24 6.25 -3.40
N GLY A 26 -14.56 6.16 -3.53
CA GLY A 26 -15.47 5.88 -2.40
C GLY A 26 -16.04 4.46 -2.36
N ASN A 27 -16.02 3.74 -3.48
CA ASN A 27 -16.57 2.40 -3.60
C ASN A 27 -15.85 1.64 -4.71
N PRO A 28 -14.60 1.20 -4.46
CA PRO A 28 -13.84 0.46 -5.46
C PRO A 28 -14.58 -0.84 -5.81
N PRO A 29 -14.56 -1.27 -7.09
CA PRO A 29 -15.08 -2.57 -7.45
C PRO A 29 -14.30 -3.67 -6.71
N PRO A 30 -14.87 -4.88 -6.57
CA PRO A 30 -14.14 -6.03 -6.06
C PRO A 30 -12.81 -6.22 -6.82
N MET A 31 -11.73 -6.45 -6.08
CA MET A 31 -10.41 -6.71 -6.61
C MET A 31 -9.98 -8.12 -6.20
N ASP A 32 -9.35 -8.84 -7.12
CA ASP A 32 -8.87 -10.21 -6.92
C ASP A 32 -7.56 -10.22 -6.08
N LEU A 33 -7.60 -9.67 -4.87
CA LEU A 33 -6.43 -9.56 -3.98
C LEU A 33 -5.86 -10.93 -3.61
N GLU A 34 -6.68 -11.96 -3.61
CA GLU A 34 -6.30 -13.36 -3.38
C GLU A 34 -5.36 -13.92 -4.46
N LYS A 35 -5.27 -13.28 -5.64
CA LYS A 35 -4.34 -13.68 -6.71
C LYS A 35 -2.93 -13.13 -6.52
N ILE A 36 -2.69 -12.31 -5.50
CA ILE A 36 -1.35 -11.80 -5.19
C ILE A 36 -0.53 -12.92 -4.55
N ASN A 37 0.44 -13.44 -5.30
CA ASN A 37 1.27 -14.59 -4.92
C ASN A 37 2.65 -14.19 -4.36
N CYS A 38 2.78 -12.97 -3.82
CA CYS A 38 4.00 -12.54 -3.15
C CYS A 38 3.66 -11.98 -1.77
N PRO A 39 4.63 -11.94 -0.84
CA PRO A 39 4.43 -11.30 0.46
C PRO A 39 3.96 -9.85 0.28
N VAL A 40 2.99 -9.43 1.10
CA VAL A 40 2.45 -8.07 1.10
C VAL A 40 2.45 -7.51 2.51
N LEU A 41 2.97 -6.29 2.68
CA LEU A 41 2.87 -5.53 3.92
C LEU A 41 1.96 -4.32 3.73
N ALA A 42 0.90 -4.23 4.52
CA ALA A 42 0.04 -3.05 4.60
C ALA A 42 0.34 -2.27 5.89
N ILE A 43 0.65 -0.98 5.75
CA ILE A 43 0.94 -0.07 6.87
C ILE A 43 -0.06 1.09 6.87
N SER A 44 -0.65 1.41 8.02
CA SER A 44 -1.55 2.58 8.14
C SER A 44 -1.65 3.07 9.59
N ALA A 45 -2.46 4.11 9.83
CA ALA A 45 -2.78 4.62 11.15
C ALA A 45 -4.31 4.67 11.37
N GLU A 46 -4.75 4.33 12.57
CA GLU A 46 -6.18 4.27 12.94
C GLU A 46 -6.88 5.64 12.86
N ASP A 47 -6.13 6.72 13.08
CA ASP A 47 -6.60 8.10 12.99
C ASP A 47 -6.41 8.72 11.59
N ASP A 48 -6.12 7.91 10.57
CA ASP A 48 -6.13 8.38 9.18
C ASP A 48 -7.55 8.72 8.72
N LEU A 49 -7.79 10.01 8.46
CA LEU A 49 -9.07 10.54 8.00
C LEU A 49 -9.44 10.13 6.57
N TYR A 50 -8.51 9.54 5.81
CA TYR A 50 -8.83 8.88 4.54
C TYR A 50 -9.38 7.46 4.72
N GLY A 51 -9.42 6.95 5.96
CA GLY A 51 -10.00 5.64 6.27
C GLY A 51 -9.14 4.45 5.81
N THR A 52 -7.88 4.67 5.45
CA THR A 52 -7.03 3.62 4.87
C THR A 52 -6.69 2.51 5.85
N ALA A 53 -6.91 2.68 7.16
CA ALA A 53 -6.76 1.62 8.14
C ALA A 53 -7.74 0.46 7.90
N ALA A 54 -8.94 0.74 7.37
CA ALA A 54 -9.89 -0.30 6.97
C ALA A 54 -9.39 -1.03 5.70
N SER A 55 -8.91 -0.27 4.72
CA SER A 55 -8.33 -0.82 3.49
C SER A 55 -7.10 -1.68 3.77
N ALA A 56 -6.20 -1.24 4.65
CA ALA A 56 -5.00 -1.99 5.03
C ALA A 56 -5.34 -3.33 5.67
N ARG A 57 -6.34 -3.36 6.57
CA ARG A 57 -6.85 -4.61 7.14
C ARG A 57 -7.43 -5.52 6.07
N HIS A 58 -8.23 -4.98 5.16
CA HIS A 58 -8.83 -5.75 4.08
C HIS A 58 -7.76 -6.39 3.20
N VAL A 59 -6.77 -5.61 2.75
CA VAL A 59 -5.66 -6.12 1.93
C VAL A 59 -4.88 -7.22 2.65
N ALA A 60 -4.44 -6.98 3.89
CA ALA A 60 -3.66 -7.95 4.63
C ALA A 60 -4.44 -9.25 4.93
N ALA A 61 -5.77 -9.17 5.08
CA ALA A 61 -6.61 -10.35 5.29
C ALA A 61 -6.95 -11.11 3.99
N SER A 62 -6.92 -10.44 2.84
CA SER A 62 -7.29 -11.02 1.55
C SER A 62 -6.12 -11.67 0.80
N VAL A 63 -4.89 -11.22 1.04
CA VAL A 63 -3.68 -11.79 0.44
C VAL A 63 -3.19 -13.00 1.25
N GLN A 64 -2.70 -14.04 0.58
CA GLN A 64 -2.25 -15.28 1.22
C GLN A 64 -1.11 -15.07 2.24
N ASP A 65 -0.08 -14.28 1.88
CA ASP A 65 0.97 -13.82 2.79
C ASP A 65 0.84 -12.30 3.03
N GLY A 66 -0.33 -11.92 3.58
CA GLY A 66 -0.64 -10.56 3.96
C GLY A 66 -0.21 -10.27 5.40
N ARG A 67 0.52 -9.18 5.58
CA ARG A 67 1.00 -8.68 6.89
C ARG A 67 0.47 -7.28 7.13
N LEU A 68 0.10 -7.00 8.38
CA LEU A 68 -0.50 -5.73 8.78
C LEU A 68 0.31 -5.04 9.87
N HIS A 69 0.57 -3.74 9.70
CA HIS A 69 1.10 -2.88 10.74
C HIS A 69 0.22 -1.63 10.89
N LEU A 70 -0.41 -1.45 12.05
CA LEU A 70 -1.26 -0.29 12.33
C LEU A 70 -0.71 0.52 13.51
N TYR A 71 -0.56 1.82 13.27
CA TYR A 71 -0.30 2.78 14.33
C TYR A 71 -1.60 3.29 14.92
N ARG A 72 -1.64 3.49 16.25
CA ARG A 72 -2.81 4.10 16.90
C ARG A 72 -3.03 5.56 16.47
N ARG A 73 -1.95 6.29 16.19
CA ARG A 73 -1.96 7.71 15.81
C ARG A 73 -0.88 8.01 14.79
N GLY A 74 -1.05 9.06 14.00
CA GLY A 74 -0.08 9.53 13.01
C GLY A 74 -0.73 10.07 11.74
N GLY A 75 -2.04 9.84 11.58
CA GLY A 75 -2.81 10.23 10.42
C GLY A 75 -2.26 9.62 9.12
N HIS A 76 -2.71 10.17 8.00
CA HIS A 76 -2.30 9.70 6.67
C HIS A 76 -0.79 9.69 6.42
N LEU A 77 -0.09 10.67 7.01
CA LEU A 77 1.34 10.83 6.82
C LEU A 77 2.18 10.01 7.81
N LEU A 78 1.55 9.23 8.70
CA LEU A 78 2.22 8.44 9.74
C LEU A 78 3.18 9.28 10.59
N VAL A 79 2.77 10.52 10.92
CA VAL A 79 3.62 11.51 11.62
C VAL A 79 4.13 10.95 12.93
N GLY A 80 5.46 11.02 13.13
CA GLY A 80 6.14 10.54 14.32
C GLY A 80 6.58 9.07 14.26
N HIS A 81 6.36 8.37 13.14
CA HIS A 81 6.75 6.96 12.98
C HIS A 81 7.81 6.70 11.91
N ASP A 82 8.43 7.74 11.32
CA ASP A 82 9.36 7.60 10.19
C ASP A 82 10.41 6.47 10.39
N GLU A 83 11.19 6.54 11.47
CA GLU A 83 12.20 5.50 11.75
C GLU A 83 11.59 4.10 11.94
N HIS A 84 10.40 4.03 12.54
CA HIS A 84 9.73 2.75 12.77
C HIS A 84 9.19 2.18 11.47
N VAL A 85 8.56 3.00 10.62
CA VAL A 85 8.08 2.62 9.28
C VAL A 85 9.23 2.06 8.46
N TRP A 86 10.37 2.75 8.40
CA TRP A 86 11.53 2.26 7.66
C TRP A 86 12.06 0.95 8.20
N ARG A 87 12.15 0.79 9.53
CA ARG A 87 12.56 -0.47 10.15
C ARG A 87 11.62 -1.62 9.81
N THR A 88 10.31 -1.38 9.86
CA THR A 88 9.29 -2.38 9.51
C THR A 88 9.40 -2.79 8.05
N ILE A 89 9.57 -1.83 7.13
CA ILE A 89 9.76 -2.10 5.71
C ILE A 89 11.04 -2.90 5.46
N SER A 90 12.17 -2.51 6.06
CA SER A 90 13.44 -3.22 5.90
C SER A 90 13.37 -4.65 6.43
N SER A 91 12.79 -4.89 7.61
CA SER A 91 12.62 -6.24 8.17
C SER A 91 11.79 -7.10 7.23
N PHE A 92 10.66 -6.57 6.77
CA PHE A 92 9.76 -7.27 5.86
C PHE A 92 10.45 -7.69 4.56
N ILE A 93 11.23 -6.79 3.94
CA ILE A 93 11.97 -7.11 2.71
C ILE A 93 13.03 -8.17 2.97
N SER A 94 13.80 -8.06 4.06
CA SER A 94 14.82 -9.05 4.41
C SER A 94 14.23 -10.44 4.65
N GLU A 95 13.10 -10.52 5.37
CA GLU A 95 12.38 -11.77 5.61
C GLU A 95 11.84 -12.36 4.29
N ALA A 96 11.19 -11.55 3.46
CA ALA A 96 10.64 -11.99 2.17
C ALA A 96 11.72 -12.48 1.19
N LEU A 97 12.95 -11.96 1.28
CA LEU A 97 14.08 -12.44 0.49
C LEU A 97 14.64 -13.76 1.04
N ALA A 98 14.77 -13.88 2.37
CA ALA A 98 15.24 -15.10 3.00
C ALA A 98 14.29 -16.29 2.73
N ASP A 99 12.97 -16.06 2.76
CA ASP A 99 11.96 -17.08 2.44
C ASP A 99 12.09 -17.56 0.98
N LYS A 100 12.36 -16.64 0.04
CA LYS A 100 12.61 -16.99 -1.37
C LYS A 100 13.88 -17.82 -1.55
N ASP A 101 14.96 -17.48 -0.85
CA ASP A 101 16.22 -18.22 -0.92
C ASP A 101 16.06 -19.65 -0.36
N ALA A 102 15.24 -19.82 0.68
CA ALA A 102 14.90 -21.12 1.25
C ALA A 102 14.06 -21.99 0.30
N GLU A 103 13.11 -21.41 -0.43
CA GLU A 103 12.30 -22.11 -1.44
C GLU A 103 13.10 -22.51 -2.68
N GLY A 104 14.11 -21.72 -3.08
CA GLY A 104 14.98 -21.98 -4.23
C GLY A 104 16.13 -22.98 -3.98
N GLY A 105 16.51 -23.20 -2.72
CA GLY A 105 17.66 -24.05 -2.33
C GLY A 105 17.38 -25.56 -2.24
N GLY A 106 16.14 -26.02 -2.50
CA GLY A 106 15.69 -27.41 -2.32
C GLY A 106 15.87 -28.35 -3.51
N SER A 107 16.70 -28.03 -4.51
CA SER A 107 17.01 -28.94 -5.62
C SER A 107 18.52 -29.01 -5.86
N SER A 108 19.17 -29.98 -5.23
CA SER A 108 20.45 -30.56 -5.64
C SER A 108 20.50 -32.01 -5.18
#